data_AF-A0A914RY21-F1
#
_entry.id   AF-A0A914RY21-F1
#
_cell.length_a   1.000
_cell.length_b   1.000
_cell.length_c   1.000
_cell.angle_alpha   90.00
_cell.angle_beta   90.00
_cell.angle_gamma   90.00
#
_symmetry.space_group_name_H-M   'P 1'
#
loop_
_entity.id
_entity.type
_entity.pdbx_description
1 polymer ?
#
loop_
_entity_poly.entity_id
_entity_poly.type
_entity_poly.pdbx_seq_one_letter_code
_entity_poly.pdbx_strand_id
1 'polypeptide(L)'
;MSSEKSSKYWRVIIFNDALCISGREYATEAYKLDENNFNVLKWVAVLTGSLTDYLGTQAKIEQGNLFKKYLDKAIAMQPTERTLLHMRGRFAFSVANLSWLERKAAAAFFTAVPRATVDDALEDFLAVCSFHIPRISRLC
;
A
#
# COMPACT_ATOMS: atom_id res chain seq x y z
N MET A 1 -33.32 -15.07 -11.51
CA MET A 1 -32.62 -15.02 -10.19
C MET A 1 -31.10 -14.84 -10.28
N SER A 2 -30.47 -14.87 -11.47
CA SER A 2 -29.03 -14.57 -11.68
C SER A 2 -28.75 -13.08 -11.98
N SER A 3 -29.65 -12.40 -12.71
CA SER A 3 -29.50 -10.99 -13.09
C SER A 3 -29.59 -10.00 -11.93
N GLU A 4 -30.43 -10.28 -10.93
CA GLU A 4 -30.65 -9.39 -9.79
C GLU A 4 -29.50 -9.41 -8.76
N LYS A 5 -28.83 -10.57 -8.63
CA LYS A 5 -27.59 -10.67 -7.84
C LYS A 5 -26.49 -9.82 -8.48
N SER A 6 -26.30 -9.96 -9.80
CA SER A 6 -25.33 -9.15 -10.56
C SER A 6 -25.57 -7.65 -10.34
N SER A 7 -26.82 -7.17 -10.46
CA SER A 7 -27.18 -5.76 -10.24
C SER A 7 -26.88 -5.25 -8.82
N LYS A 8 -27.12 -6.07 -7.78
CA LYS A 8 -26.76 -5.72 -6.39
C LYS A 8 -25.24 -5.71 -6.18
N TYR A 9 -24.51 -6.67 -6.76
CA TYR A 9 -23.04 -6.72 -6.73
C TYR A 9 -22.42 -5.49 -7.39
N TRP A 10 -22.86 -5.12 -8.59
CA TRP A 10 -22.38 -3.91 -9.27
C TRP A 10 -22.70 -2.64 -8.49
N ARG A 11 -23.87 -2.55 -7.84
CA ARG A 11 -24.18 -1.41 -6.96
C ARG A 11 -23.25 -1.31 -5.77
N VAL A 12 -22.92 -2.43 -5.10
CA VAL A 12 -21.99 -2.43 -3.96
C VAL A 12 -20.57 -2.06 -4.39
N ILE A 13 -20.09 -2.59 -5.52
CA ILE A 13 -18.76 -2.29 -6.06
C ILE A 13 -18.68 -0.80 -6.46
N ILE A 14 -19.60 -0.32 -7.29
CA ILE A 14 -19.63 1.08 -7.75
C ILE A 14 -19.76 2.06 -6.57
N PHE A 15 -20.54 1.71 -5.54
CA PHE A 15 -20.71 2.57 -4.38
C PHE A 15 -19.47 2.59 -3.48
N ASN A 16 -18.77 1.45 -3.35
CA ASN A 16 -17.50 1.38 -2.64
C ASN A 16 -16.39 2.17 -3.35
N ASP A 17 -16.38 2.15 -4.69
CA ASP A 17 -15.42 2.90 -5.50
C ASP A 17 -15.59 4.41 -5.31
N ALA A 18 -16.83 4.91 -5.34
CA ALA A 18 -17.13 6.33 -5.14
C ALA A 18 -16.72 6.83 -3.74
N LEU A 19 -16.88 5.98 -2.72
CA LEU A 19 -16.46 6.29 -1.35
C LEU A 19 -14.94 6.32 -1.21
N CYS A 20 -14.22 5.39 -1.83
CA CYS A 20 -12.75 5.38 -1.82
C CYS A 20 -12.17 6.60 -2.55
N ILE A 21 -12.75 6.99 -3.70
CA ILE A 21 -12.33 8.16 -4.47
C ILE A 21 -12.52 9.44 -3.65
N SER A 22 -13.76 9.69 -3.17
CA SER A 22 -14.07 10.89 -2.39
C SER A 22 -13.30 10.94 -1.06
N GLY A 23 -13.18 9.81 -0.36
CA GLY A 23 -12.37 9.71 0.85
C GLY A 23 -10.91 10.07 0.60
N ARG A 24 -10.34 9.61 -0.51
CA ARG A 24 -8.96 9.94 -0.91
C ARG A 24 -8.79 11.42 -1.23
N GLU A 25 -9.77 12.07 -1.85
CA GLU A 25 -9.74 13.52 -2.08
C GLU A 25 -9.68 14.28 -0.75
N TYR A 26 -10.56 13.98 0.20
CA TYR A 26 -10.53 14.60 1.53
C TYR A 26 -9.22 14.31 2.28
N ALA A 27 -8.71 13.08 2.20
CA ALA A 27 -7.43 12.73 2.84
C ALA A 27 -6.24 13.46 2.18
N THR A 28 -6.31 13.70 0.87
CA THR A 28 -5.28 14.47 0.15
C THR A 28 -5.34 15.95 0.51
N GLU A 29 -6.53 16.53 0.66
CA GLU A 29 -6.68 17.90 1.16
C GLU A 29 -6.21 18.02 2.61
N ALA A 30 -6.56 17.06 3.46
CA ALA A 30 -6.05 17.02 4.83
C ALA A 30 -4.52 16.92 4.87
N TYR A 31 -3.91 16.14 3.97
CA TYR A 31 -2.46 16.05 3.83
C TYR A 31 -1.82 17.38 3.41
N LYS A 32 -2.48 18.17 2.55
CA LYS A 32 -1.99 19.51 2.18
C LYS A 32 -2.03 20.49 3.36
N LEU A 33 -3.00 20.33 4.26
CA LEU A 33 -3.15 21.19 5.44
C LEU A 33 -2.13 20.83 6.54
N ASP A 34 -1.93 19.53 6.78
CA ASP A 34 -0.98 19.04 7.77
C ASP A 34 -0.33 17.73 7.31
N GLU A 35 0.79 17.86 6.60
CA GLU A 35 1.53 16.72 6.07
C GLU A 35 2.34 15.96 7.13
N ASN A 36 2.41 16.46 8.37
CA ASN A 36 3.17 15.86 9.46
C ASN A 36 2.29 15.18 10.51
N ASN A 37 0.97 15.18 10.30
CA ASN A 37 0.04 14.45 11.14
C ASN A 37 0.03 12.96 10.79
N PHE A 38 0.39 12.14 11.77
CA PHE A 38 0.41 10.68 11.62
C PHE A 38 -0.93 10.10 11.15
N ASN A 39 -2.06 10.56 11.70
CA ASN A 39 -3.37 10.04 11.34
C ASN A 39 -3.73 10.39 9.90
N VAL A 40 -3.42 11.62 9.47
CA VAL A 40 -3.62 12.05 8.08
C VAL A 40 -2.80 11.19 7.13
N LEU A 41 -1.51 10.99 7.44
CA LEU A 41 -0.60 10.12 6.69
C LEU A 41 -1.08 8.67 6.61
N LYS A 42 -1.56 8.11 7.73
CA LYS A 42 -2.12 6.76 7.78
C LYS A 42 -3.33 6.63 6.87
N TRP A 43 -4.30 7.54 6.97
CA TRP A 43 -5.53 7.46 6.18
C TRP A 43 -5.32 7.76 4.70
N VAL A 44 -4.47 8.74 4.34
CA VAL A 44 -4.14 9.01 2.93
C VAL A 44 -3.42 7.82 2.30
N ALA A 45 -2.54 7.12 3.04
CA ALA A 45 -1.93 5.87 2.57
C ALA A 45 -2.97 4.76 2.38
N VAL A 46 -3.82 4.49 3.37
CA VAL A 46 -4.89 3.47 3.28
C VAL A 46 -5.74 3.68 2.02
N LEU A 47 -6.28 4.89 1.86
CA LEU A 47 -7.22 5.21 0.78
C LEU A 47 -6.56 5.20 -0.59
N THR A 48 -5.32 5.68 -0.69
CA THR A 48 -4.52 5.59 -1.93
C THR A 48 -4.24 4.13 -2.30
N GLY A 49 -3.92 3.28 -1.32
CA GLY A 49 -3.69 1.85 -1.54
C GLY A 49 -4.96 1.13 -2.00
N SER A 50 -6.10 1.40 -1.37
CA SER A 50 -7.40 0.81 -1.74
C SER A 50 -7.84 1.15 -3.16
N LEU A 51 -7.47 2.33 -3.69
CA LEU A 51 -7.78 2.72 -5.07
C LEU A 51 -7.02 1.88 -6.11
N THR A 52 -5.85 1.35 -5.78
CA THR A 52 -5.00 0.63 -6.74
C THR A 52 -5.62 -0.67 -7.26
N ASP A 53 -6.60 -1.23 -6.56
CA ASP A 53 -7.33 -2.44 -6.97
C ASP A 53 -8.30 -2.18 -8.14
N TYR A 54 -8.65 -0.90 -8.39
CA TYR A 54 -9.65 -0.49 -9.38
C TYR A 54 -9.07 0.28 -10.57
N LEU A 55 -7.76 0.53 -10.57
CA LEU A 55 -7.10 1.35 -11.59
C LEU A 55 -6.47 0.49 -12.69
N GLY A 56 -6.46 1.02 -13.91
CA GLY A 56 -5.65 0.46 -15.00
C GLY A 56 -4.16 0.48 -14.67
N THR A 57 -3.38 -0.38 -15.33
CA THR A 57 -1.97 -0.65 -15.02
C THR A 57 -1.09 0.59 -14.86
N GLN A 58 -1.23 1.60 -15.72
CA GLN A 58 -0.44 2.83 -15.65
C GLN A 58 -0.80 3.67 -14.42
N ALA A 59 -2.09 3.95 -14.22
CA ALA A 59 -2.56 4.70 -13.05
C ALA A 59 -2.23 3.96 -11.75
N LYS A 60 -2.27 2.62 -11.75
CA LYS A 60 -1.86 1.78 -10.61
C LYS A 60 -0.40 2.00 -10.23
N ILE A 61 0.49 2.10 -11.22
CA ILE A 61 1.91 2.40 -11.02
C ILE A 61 2.09 3.79 -10.40
N GLU A 62 1.44 4.81 -10.96
CA GLU A 62 1.52 6.20 -10.46
C GLU A 62 0.96 6.33 -9.04
N GLN A 63 -0.16 5.66 -8.75
CA GLN A 63 -0.75 5.67 -7.40
C GLN A 63 0.08 4.84 -6.41
N GLY A 64 0.66 3.71 -6.83
CA GLY A 64 1.58 2.93 -5.99
C GLY A 64 2.82 3.74 -5.57
N ASN A 65 3.26 4.64 -6.44
CA ASN A 65 4.31 5.63 -6.18
C ASN A 65 3.97 6.57 -5.02
N LEU A 66 2.80 7.23 -5.12
CA LEU A 66 2.30 8.14 -4.09
C LEU A 66 2.03 7.41 -2.77
N PHE A 67 1.44 6.22 -2.86
CA PHE A 67 1.20 5.35 -1.73
C PHE A 67 2.51 5.06 -0.97
N LYS A 68 3.58 4.67 -1.68
CA LYS A 68 4.88 4.41 -1.07
C LYS A 68 5.41 5.65 -0.34
N LYS A 69 5.32 6.84 -0.95
CA LYS A 69 5.75 8.10 -0.31
C LYS A 69 5.03 8.36 1.01
N TYR A 70 3.71 8.21 1.04
CA TYR A 70 2.93 8.40 2.27
C TYR A 70 3.25 7.33 3.32
N LEU A 71 3.39 6.08 2.89
CA LEU A 71 3.69 4.96 3.75
C LEU A 71 5.06 5.10 4.41
N ASP A 72 6.10 5.43 3.63
CA ASP A 72 7.46 5.62 4.14
C ASP A 72 7.50 6.78 5.16
N LYS A 73 6.80 7.88 4.88
CA LYS A 73 6.68 9.02 5.83
C LYS A 73 5.94 8.62 7.11
N ALA A 74 4.87 7.82 7.00
CA ALA A 74 4.12 7.34 8.15
C ALA A 74 4.92 6.36 9.02
N ILE A 75 5.67 5.45 8.40
CA ILE A 75 6.55 4.48 9.09
C ILE A 75 7.70 5.21 9.80
N ALA A 76 8.27 6.25 9.18
CA ALA A 76 9.31 7.06 9.82
C ALA A 76 8.80 7.75 11.10
N MET A 77 7.50 8.08 11.19
CA MET A 77 6.89 8.64 12.39
C MET A 77 6.53 7.60 13.44
N GLN A 78 5.94 6.47 13.03
CA GLN A 78 5.59 5.36 13.93
C GLN A 78 5.99 4.02 13.30
N PRO A 79 7.22 3.55 13.54
CA PRO A 79 7.75 2.34 12.91
C PRO A 79 7.12 1.05 13.45
N THR A 80 6.47 1.10 14.62
CA THR A 80 5.87 -0.06 15.29
C THR A 80 4.40 -0.27 14.95
N GLU A 81 3.80 0.60 14.13
CA GLU A 81 2.38 0.52 13.78
C GLU A 81 2.10 -0.66 12.85
N ARG A 82 1.43 -1.67 13.39
CA ARG A 82 1.14 -2.95 12.71
C ARG A 82 0.45 -2.76 11.35
N THR A 83 -0.45 -1.79 11.25
CA THR A 83 -1.17 -1.49 10.00
C THR A 83 -0.22 -1.04 8.89
N LEU A 84 0.77 -0.20 9.21
CA LEU A 84 1.73 0.31 8.23
C LEU A 84 2.70 -0.78 7.79
N LEU A 85 3.17 -1.61 8.74
CA LEU A 85 4.02 -2.75 8.44
C LEU A 85 3.30 -3.77 7.52
N HIS A 86 2.01 -4.04 7.79
CA HIS A 86 1.19 -4.88 6.92
C HIS A 86 1.05 -4.31 5.50
N MET A 87 0.80 -2.99 5.40
CA MET A 87 0.72 -2.29 4.12
C MET A 87 2.03 -2.35 3.32
N ARG A 88 3.17 -2.22 3.99
CA ARG A 88 4.50 -2.34 3.38
C ARG A 88 4.72 -3.73 2.81
N GLY A 89 4.39 -4.78 3.57
CA GLY A 89 4.47 -6.17 3.11
C GLY A 89 3.59 -6.43 1.87
N ARG A 90 2.34 -5.94 1.89
CA ARG A 90 1.44 -6.04 0.72
C ARG A 90 1.97 -5.32 -0.51
N PHE A 91 2.54 -4.13 -0.32
CA PHE A 91 3.13 -3.36 -1.40
C PHE A 91 4.35 -4.07 -2.01
N ALA A 92 5.27 -4.56 -1.17
CA ALA A 92 6.43 -5.33 -1.62
C ALA A 92 6.02 -6.58 -2.40
N PHE A 93 5.02 -7.33 -1.92
CA PHE A 93 4.45 -8.48 -2.65
C PHE A 93 3.85 -8.09 -4.00
N SER A 94 3.12 -6.97 -4.06
CA SER A 94 2.56 -6.47 -5.32
C SER A 94 3.64 -6.08 -6.31
N VAL A 95 4.72 -5.42 -5.86
CA VAL A 95 5.85 -5.03 -6.71
C VAL A 95 6.62 -6.27 -7.19
N ALA A 96 6.83 -7.25 -6.31
CA ALA A 96 7.50 -8.50 -6.63
C ALA A 96 6.74 -9.33 -7.69
N ASN A 97 5.41 -9.19 -7.75
CA ASN A 97 4.56 -9.89 -8.71
C ASN A 97 4.24 -9.09 -10.00
N LEU A 98 4.83 -7.90 -10.19
CA LEU A 98 4.67 -7.17 -11.45
C LEU A 98 5.25 -7.97 -12.63
N SER A 99 4.49 -8.05 -13.72
CA SER A 99 4.95 -8.64 -14.97
C SER A 99 6.11 -7.84 -15.57
N TRP A 100 6.86 -8.45 -16.49
CA TRP A 100 7.99 -7.79 -17.14
C TRP A 100 7.61 -6.48 -17.86
N LEU A 101 6.43 -6.44 -18.48
CA LEU A 101 5.91 -5.24 -19.15
C LEU A 101 5.56 -4.14 -18.13
N GLU A 102 4.94 -4.52 -17.00
CA GLU A 102 4.62 -3.60 -15.90
C GLU A 102 5.88 -3.05 -15.22
N ARG A 103 6.93 -3.87 -15.09
CA ARG A 103 8.24 -3.39 -14.60
C ARG A 103 8.90 -2.43 -15.56
N LYS A 104 8.74 -2.61 -16.87
CA LYS A 104 9.24 -1.66 -17.87
C LYS A 104 8.45 -0.34 -17.87
N ALA A 105 7.12 -0.42 -17.77
CA ALA A 105 6.27 0.76 -17.62
C ALA A 105 6.63 1.51 -16.33
N ALA A 106 6.78 0.78 -15.22
CA ALA A 106 7.33 1.32 -14.00
C ALA A 106 8.70 1.98 -14.26
N ALA A 107 9.67 1.32 -14.90
CA ALA A 107 10.98 1.92 -15.14
C ALA A 107 10.98 3.20 -15.99
N ALA A 108 9.92 3.42 -16.79
CA ALA A 108 9.74 4.65 -17.54
C ALA A 108 9.19 5.81 -16.66
N PHE A 109 8.39 5.50 -15.64
CA PHE A 109 7.80 6.50 -14.72
C PHE A 109 8.60 6.68 -13.42
N PHE A 110 9.26 5.63 -12.94
CA PHE A 110 10.24 5.64 -11.87
C PHE A 110 11.62 5.72 -12.53
N THR A 111 12.35 6.83 -12.42
CA THR A 111 13.75 6.96 -12.88
C THR A 111 14.66 5.85 -12.36
N ALA A 112 14.27 5.17 -11.28
CA ALA A 112 14.69 3.82 -10.94
C ALA A 112 13.48 3.06 -10.35
N VAL A 113 13.04 1.96 -10.97
CA VAL A 113 12.14 1.00 -10.29
C VAL A 113 12.84 0.62 -8.99
N PRO A 114 12.23 0.84 -7.82
CA PRO A 114 12.85 0.38 -6.59
C PRO A 114 13.01 -1.14 -6.72
N ARG A 115 14.26 -1.60 -6.77
CA ARG A 115 14.61 -3.00 -6.46
C ARG A 115 14.35 -3.20 -4.97
N ALA A 116 13.10 -3.09 -4.54
CA ALA A 116 12.69 -3.67 -3.27
C ALA A 116 12.57 -5.16 -3.56
N THR A 117 13.65 -5.89 -3.33
CA THR A 117 13.65 -7.34 -3.46
C THR A 117 12.82 -7.94 -2.33
N VAL A 118 12.37 -9.18 -2.53
CA VAL A 118 11.71 -9.96 -1.46
C VAL A 118 12.59 -10.03 -0.20
N ASP A 119 13.90 -9.89 -0.36
CA ASP A 119 14.90 -9.88 0.70
C ASP A 119 14.79 -8.65 1.64
N ASP A 120 14.48 -7.46 1.14
CA ASP A 120 14.29 -6.27 2.00
C ASP A 120 13.05 -6.45 2.90
N ALA A 121 11.98 -7.02 2.35
CA ALA A 121 10.79 -7.37 3.11
C ALA A 121 11.07 -8.51 4.10
N LEU A 122 11.95 -9.45 3.74
CA LEU A 122 12.38 -10.53 4.61
C LEU A 122 13.20 -10.01 5.80
N GLU A 123 14.12 -9.07 5.60
CA GLU A 123 14.86 -8.41 6.70
C GLU A 123 13.90 -7.68 7.64
N ASP A 124 12.92 -6.96 7.10
CA ASP A 124 11.88 -6.28 7.88
C ASP A 124 11.01 -7.26 8.71
N PHE A 125 10.60 -8.38 8.13
CA PHE A 125 9.86 -9.42 8.85
C PHE A 125 10.72 -10.16 9.89
N LEU A 126 12.01 -10.37 9.61
CA LEU A 126 12.97 -10.99 10.52
C LEU A 126 13.26 -10.08 11.72
N ALA A 127 13.44 -8.78 11.51
CA ALA A 127 13.63 -7.81 12.60
C ALA A 127 12.47 -7.81 13.60
N VAL A 128 11.22 -7.97 13.11
CA VAL A 128 10.03 -8.11 13.96
C VAL A 128 10.04 -9.43 14.75
N CYS A 129 10.49 -10.54 14.14
CA CYS A 129 10.62 -11.83 14.82
C CYS A 129 11.72 -11.82 15.91
N SER A 130 12.84 -11.12 15.68
CA SER A 130 13.95 -11.01 16.64
C SER A 130 13.54 -10.31 17.94
N PHE A 131 12.63 -9.33 17.87
CA PHE A 131 12.12 -8.63 19.06
C PHE A 131 11.13 -9.47 19.89
N HIS A 132 10.51 -10.50 19.31
CA HIS A 132 9.46 -11.28 19.99
C HIS A 132 9.96 -12.58 20.66
N ILE A 133 11.20 -13.00 20.45
CA ILE A 133 11.69 -14.29 20.97
C ILE A 133 13.05 -14.14 21.68
N PRO A 134 13.08 -13.81 22.98
CA PRO A 134 14.28 -13.96 23.81
C PRO A 134 14.62 -15.43 24.13
N ARG A 135 13.86 -16.41 23.62
CA ARG A 135 13.79 -17.76 24.22
C ARG A 135 14.02 -18.96 23.27
N ILE A 136 14.67 -18.78 22.12
CA ILE A 136 15.08 -19.89 21.24
C ILE A 136 16.58 -19.77 20.88
N SER A 137 17.43 -19.52 21.88
CA SER A 137 18.90 -19.57 21.75
C SER A 137 19.53 -20.73 22.54
N ARG A 138 18.77 -21.80 22.81
CA ARG A 138 19.27 -22.99 23.55
C ARG A 138 18.97 -24.34 22.91
N LEU A 139 18.89 -24.43 21.58
CA LEU A 139 18.76 -25.72 20.89
C LEU A 139 19.56 -25.76 19.56
N CYS A 140 20.79 -25.27 19.60
CA CYS A 140 21.88 -25.80 18.76
C CYS A 140 22.96 -26.33 19.69
#